data_AF-A0A952TC12-F1
#
_entry.id   AF-A0A952TC12-F1
#
_cell.length_a   1.000
_cell.length_b   1.000
_cell.length_c   1.000
_cell.angle_alpha   90.00
_cell.angle_beta   90.00
_cell.angle_gamma   90.00
#
_symmetry.space_group_name_H-M   'P 1'
#
loop_
_entity.id
_entity.type
_entity.pdbx_description
1 polymer ?
#
loop_
_entity_poly.entity_id
_entity_poly.type
_entity_poly.pdbx_seq_one_letter_code
_entity_poly.pdbx_strand_id
1 'polypeptide(L)'
;MNDFKNKKGNEFIDFIEKTTDVISDVESNFKNGLSNLVENNTGYNENQSKEIIEEISKTIDLIQNNFNDLRLAKDEGRSRIEWFKDKIDTTIKTYSIENTTELISEIKEGLSDSNKQIGLEIFGKEINISEPLLNPEYDDLNKTAIVNDFQEEIKNNTLLGAIVFEKGSIKLNETHKEIQAVKDYFNAQLDSPRDQAFKKAISTATVIAQENDLLPKQLKDKSPDEISMIVDKGVTAAKIAYKLGNGELSPLDAVEYTIDRNVAVLNSAITKTCTRVGGTVGGKVGAAIGSIFGPAGTVAGAAIGTVVGKVGGFIVGKVIGEGVKKVASAVKSAFSSAWEGVKSIASSAWEGVKSFFGW
;
A
#
# COMPACT_ATOMS: atom_id res chain seq x y z
N MET A 1 18.96 -19.87 13.46
CA MET A 1 17.78 -19.45 12.67
C MET A 1 17.23 -18.10 13.11
N ASN A 2 17.19 -17.79 14.43
CA ASN A 2 16.85 -16.45 14.93
C ASN A 2 17.93 -15.39 14.63
N ASP A 3 19.22 -15.72 14.72
CA ASP A 3 20.29 -14.75 14.42
C ASP A 3 20.33 -14.29 12.96
N PHE A 4 20.01 -15.20 12.02
CA PHE A 4 19.94 -14.88 10.59
C PHE A 4 18.75 -13.98 10.25
N LYS A 5 17.63 -14.13 10.98
CA LYS A 5 16.43 -13.28 10.81
C LYS A 5 16.63 -11.89 11.41
N ASN A 6 17.26 -11.81 12.59
CA ASN A 6 17.65 -10.54 13.20
C ASN A 6 18.63 -9.76 12.31
N LYS A 7 19.55 -10.46 11.64
CA LYS A 7 20.48 -9.86 10.68
C LYS A 7 19.76 -9.20 9.49
N LYS A 8 18.83 -9.91 8.83
CA LYS A 8 18.06 -9.35 7.70
C LYS A 8 17.21 -8.13 8.08
N GLY A 9 16.56 -8.19 9.26
CA GLY A 9 15.78 -7.06 9.77
C GLY A 9 16.63 -5.82 10.02
N ASN A 10 17.82 -5.99 10.62
CA ASN A 10 18.74 -4.90 10.86
C ASN A 10 19.30 -4.31 9.54
N GLU A 11 19.60 -5.14 8.55
CA GLU A 11 20.09 -4.67 7.25
C GLU A 11 19.03 -3.84 6.49
N PHE A 12 17.74 -4.20 6.57
CA PHE A 12 16.68 -3.36 6.00
C PHE A 12 16.57 -2.01 6.72
N ILE A 13 16.71 -1.99 8.06
CA ILE A 13 16.72 -0.76 8.85
C ILE A 13 17.90 0.15 8.46
N ASP A 14 19.08 -0.43 8.21
CA ASP A 14 20.26 0.31 7.75
C ASP A 14 20.00 0.97 6.38
N PHE A 15 19.26 0.31 5.48
CA PHE A 15 18.86 0.92 4.21
C PHE A 15 17.79 2.01 4.38
N ILE A 16 16.87 1.86 5.32
CA ILE A 16 15.93 2.94 5.67
C ILE A 16 16.72 4.17 6.12
N GLU A 17 17.66 4.03 7.04
CA GLU A 17 18.48 5.14 7.52
C GLU A 17 19.23 5.82 6.37
N LYS A 18 20.04 5.06 5.61
CA LYS A 18 20.85 5.57 4.49
C LYS A 18 20.01 6.33 3.45
N THR A 19 18.84 5.79 3.09
CA THR A 19 17.97 6.43 2.09
C THR A 19 17.26 7.66 2.63
N THR A 20 16.94 7.69 3.92
CA THR A 20 16.39 8.90 4.55
C THR A 20 17.42 9.99 4.78
N ASP A 21 18.70 9.64 4.98
CA ASP A 21 19.79 10.61 5.18
C ASP A 21 20.10 11.44 3.93
N VAL A 22 19.74 10.96 2.75
CA VAL A 22 19.93 11.69 1.49
C VAL A 22 18.73 12.57 1.10
N ILE A 23 17.66 12.59 1.91
CA ILE A 23 16.52 13.49 1.68
C ILE A 23 17.02 14.94 1.64
N SER A 24 16.67 15.64 0.56
CA SER A 24 17.11 17.00 0.30
C SER A 24 15.96 17.82 -0.28
N ASP A 25 15.93 19.12 0.04
CA ASP A 25 14.99 20.06 -0.57
C ASP A 25 15.29 20.28 -2.07
N VAL A 26 16.48 19.89 -2.55
CA VAL A 26 16.84 19.92 -3.97
C VAL A 26 16.56 18.54 -4.58
N GLU A 27 15.50 18.45 -5.39
CA GLU A 27 15.02 17.18 -5.94
C GLU A 27 16.08 16.40 -6.74
N SER A 28 16.90 17.09 -7.54
CA SER A 28 17.97 16.44 -8.32
C SER A 28 19.03 15.82 -7.41
N ASN A 29 19.42 16.50 -6.33
CA ASN A 29 20.37 15.97 -5.35
C ASN A 29 19.78 14.75 -4.64
N PHE A 30 18.50 14.81 -4.29
CA PHE A 30 17.81 13.68 -3.66
C PHE A 30 17.76 12.46 -4.58
N LYS A 31 17.31 12.62 -5.83
CA LYS A 31 17.26 11.54 -6.83
C LYS A 31 18.66 10.96 -7.11
N ASN A 32 19.68 11.80 -7.23
CA ASN A 32 21.06 11.36 -7.41
C ASN A 32 21.57 10.58 -6.19
N GLY A 33 21.30 11.05 -4.98
CA GLY A 33 21.65 10.36 -3.74
C GLY A 33 21.02 8.98 -3.64
N LEU A 34 19.72 8.86 -3.95
CA LEU A 34 19.03 7.57 -4.02
C LEU A 34 19.60 6.65 -5.11
N SER A 35 19.92 7.20 -6.29
CA SER A 35 20.47 6.41 -7.41
C SER A 35 21.84 5.84 -7.04
N ASN A 36 22.69 6.65 -6.41
CA ASN A 36 23.99 6.21 -5.91
C ASN A 36 23.84 5.10 -4.84
N LEU A 37 22.80 5.16 -4.00
CA LEU A 37 22.55 4.10 -3.02
C LEU A 37 22.10 2.80 -3.69
N VAL A 38 21.27 2.86 -4.74
CA VAL A 38 20.90 1.67 -5.52
C VAL A 38 22.15 1.08 -6.17
N GLU A 39 22.94 1.88 -6.88
CA GLU A 39 24.16 1.42 -7.56
C GLU A 39 25.15 0.75 -6.60
N ASN A 40 25.42 1.37 -5.44
CA ASN A 40 26.43 0.88 -4.50
C ASN A 40 25.98 -0.33 -3.65
N ASN A 41 24.68 -0.63 -3.59
CA ASN A 41 24.15 -1.68 -2.73
C ASN A 41 23.41 -2.77 -3.52
N THR A 42 23.50 -2.77 -4.85
CA THR A 42 22.87 -3.77 -5.73
C THR A 42 23.82 -4.15 -6.87
N GLY A 43 23.34 -4.95 -7.83
CA GLY A 43 24.06 -5.25 -9.08
C GLY A 43 23.78 -4.28 -10.23
N TYR A 44 22.99 -3.23 -10.01
CA TYR A 44 22.59 -2.27 -11.05
C TYR A 44 23.72 -1.26 -11.35
N ASN A 45 23.89 -0.92 -12.62
CA ASN A 45 24.76 0.19 -13.02
C ASN A 45 24.08 1.55 -12.80
N GLU A 46 24.83 2.64 -13.00
CA GLU A 46 24.36 4.03 -12.86
C GLU A 46 23.04 4.30 -13.62
N ASN A 47 22.95 3.87 -14.89
CA ASN A 47 21.76 4.13 -15.72
C ASN A 47 20.54 3.36 -15.22
N GLN A 48 20.70 2.07 -14.91
CA GLN A 48 19.64 1.24 -14.34
C GLN A 48 19.16 1.81 -12.99
N SER A 49 20.10 2.26 -12.16
CA SER A 49 19.79 2.87 -10.87
C SER A 49 18.97 4.15 -11.03
N LYS A 50 19.34 5.02 -11.98
CA LYS A 50 18.58 6.24 -12.31
C LYS A 50 17.18 5.91 -12.83
N GLU A 51 17.04 4.91 -13.68
CA GLU A 51 15.73 4.46 -14.19
C GLU A 51 14.82 3.94 -13.07
N ILE A 52 15.36 3.14 -12.14
CA ILE A 52 14.63 2.67 -10.95
C ILE A 52 14.14 3.85 -10.10
N ILE A 53 15.02 4.82 -9.81
CA ILE A 53 14.64 5.98 -8.98
C ILE A 53 13.62 6.87 -9.67
N GLU A 54 13.72 7.03 -10.99
CA GLU A 54 12.74 7.79 -11.75
C GLU A 54 11.38 7.09 -11.78
N GLU A 55 11.36 5.75 -11.89
CA GLU A 55 10.15 4.95 -11.83
C GLU A 55 9.46 5.00 -10.46
N ILE A 56 10.24 4.90 -9.38
CA ILE A 56 9.77 5.10 -8.00
C ILE A 56 9.17 6.51 -7.85
N SER A 57 9.91 7.53 -8.30
CA SER A 57 9.50 8.93 -8.15
C SER A 57 8.20 9.20 -8.88
N LYS A 58 8.11 8.84 -10.16
CA LYS A 58 6.90 8.98 -10.97
C LYS A 58 5.71 8.28 -10.34
N THR A 59 5.92 7.11 -9.74
CA THR A 59 4.84 6.33 -9.13
C THR A 59 4.32 6.99 -7.86
N ILE A 60 5.21 7.41 -6.95
CA ILE A 60 4.80 8.13 -5.73
C ILE A 60 4.13 9.46 -6.07
N ASP A 61 4.66 10.19 -7.05
CA ASP A 61 4.11 11.48 -7.48
C ASP A 61 2.73 11.28 -8.14
N LEU A 62 2.54 10.24 -8.95
CA LEU A 62 1.25 9.90 -9.54
C LEU A 62 0.20 9.59 -8.46
N ILE A 63 0.55 8.80 -7.44
CA ILE A 63 -0.37 8.51 -6.32
C ILE A 63 -0.73 9.79 -5.59
N GLN A 64 0.25 10.65 -5.28
CA GLN A 64 -0.03 11.91 -4.59
C GLN A 64 -0.89 12.85 -5.42
N ASN A 65 -0.61 12.97 -6.73
CA ASN A 65 -1.40 13.80 -7.63
C ASN A 65 -2.83 13.30 -7.73
N ASN A 66 -3.04 11.99 -7.87
CA ASN A 66 -4.36 11.37 -7.84
C ASN A 66 -5.08 11.65 -6.52
N PHE A 67 -4.39 11.54 -5.39
CA PHE A 67 -4.98 11.77 -4.08
C PHE A 67 -5.35 13.24 -3.85
N ASN A 68 -4.48 14.17 -4.25
CA ASN A 68 -4.76 15.60 -4.17
C ASN A 68 -5.94 15.99 -5.06
N ASP A 69 -6.00 15.45 -6.28
CA ASP A 69 -7.09 15.68 -7.22
C ASP A 69 -8.43 15.12 -6.71
N LEU A 70 -8.43 13.94 -6.08
CA LEU A 70 -9.61 13.41 -5.39
C LEU A 70 -10.06 14.31 -4.25
N ARG A 71 -9.14 14.83 -3.44
CA ARG A 71 -9.46 15.75 -2.35
C ARG A 71 -10.07 17.05 -2.86
N LEU A 72 -9.48 17.64 -3.91
CA LEU A 72 -10.02 18.82 -4.58
C LEU A 72 -11.43 18.56 -5.10
N ALA A 73 -11.67 17.42 -5.75
CA ALA A 73 -13.01 17.05 -6.21
C ALA A 73 -14.02 16.96 -5.04
N LYS A 74 -13.62 16.38 -3.90
CA LYS A 74 -14.46 16.34 -2.68
C LYS A 74 -14.73 17.75 -2.12
N ASP A 75 -13.73 18.61 -2.08
CA ASP A 75 -13.86 20.00 -1.62
C ASP A 75 -14.80 20.82 -2.52
N GLU A 76 -14.87 20.48 -3.81
CA GLU A 76 -15.80 21.04 -4.81
C GLU A 76 -17.19 20.39 -4.76
N GLY A 77 -17.45 19.47 -3.82
CA GLY A 77 -18.74 18.82 -3.62
C GLY A 77 -18.98 17.59 -4.50
N ARG A 78 -17.96 17.11 -5.23
CA ARG A 78 -18.04 15.89 -6.04
C ARG A 78 -17.74 14.66 -5.20
N SER A 79 -18.39 13.55 -5.52
CA SER A 79 -18.15 12.27 -4.87
C SER A 79 -16.88 11.59 -5.38
N ARG A 80 -16.34 10.67 -4.57
CA ARG A 80 -15.28 9.74 -4.99
C ARG A 80 -15.69 8.91 -6.22
N ILE A 81 -16.98 8.57 -6.33
CA ILE A 81 -17.56 7.85 -7.49
C ILE A 81 -17.40 8.67 -8.76
N GLU A 82 -17.81 9.93 -8.72
CA GLU A 82 -17.69 10.81 -9.89
C GLU A 82 -16.23 11.05 -10.27
N TRP A 83 -15.36 11.27 -9.28
CA TRP A 83 -13.93 11.42 -9.54
C TRP A 83 -13.32 10.18 -10.19
N PHE A 84 -13.58 8.99 -9.65
CA PHE A 84 -12.93 7.78 -10.15
C PHE A 84 -13.47 7.35 -11.53
N LYS A 85 -14.78 7.59 -11.77
CA LYS A 85 -15.39 7.42 -13.10
C LYS A 85 -14.69 8.27 -14.15
N ASP A 86 -14.44 9.55 -13.84
CA ASP A 86 -13.73 10.45 -14.76
C ASP A 86 -12.30 9.99 -15.05
N LYS A 87 -11.61 9.39 -14.05
CA LYS A 87 -10.26 8.84 -14.26
C LYS A 87 -10.26 7.60 -15.14
N ILE A 88 -11.24 6.73 -14.99
CA ILE A 88 -11.41 5.58 -15.89
C ILE A 88 -11.75 6.07 -17.31
N ASP A 89 -12.69 7.01 -17.46
CA ASP A 89 -13.03 7.62 -18.76
C ASP A 89 -11.79 8.28 -19.42
N THR A 90 -10.99 8.99 -18.63
CA THR A 90 -9.74 9.59 -19.10
C THR A 90 -8.76 8.53 -19.55
N THR A 91 -8.57 7.46 -18.77
CA THR A 91 -7.65 6.36 -19.11
C THR A 91 -8.07 5.68 -20.42
N ILE A 92 -9.35 5.33 -20.55
CA ILE A 92 -9.91 4.70 -21.76
C ILE A 92 -9.63 5.57 -22.99
N LYS A 93 -9.89 6.88 -22.88
CA LYS A 93 -9.66 7.84 -23.97
C LYS A 93 -8.17 8.01 -24.28
N THR A 94 -7.32 8.15 -23.27
CA THR A 94 -5.89 8.41 -23.44
C THR A 94 -5.16 7.25 -24.12
N TYR A 95 -5.53 6.01 -23.78
CA TYR A 95 -4.87 4.82 -24.33
C TYR A 95 -5.67 4.14 -25.44
N SER A 96 -6.79 4.74 -25.87
CA SER A 96 -7.67 4.18 -26.90
C SER A 96 -8.06 2.73 -26.60
N ILE A 97 -8.53 2.46 -25.38
CA ILE A 97 -8.89 1.12 -24.93
C ILE A 97 -10.16 0.68 -25.68
N GLU A 98 -10.00 -0.27 -26.60
CA GLU A 98 -11.09 -0.76 -27.45
C GLU A 98 -12.07 -1.65 -26.66
N ASN A 99 -11.53 -2.55 -25.82
CA ASN A 99 -12.32 -3.49 -25.03
C ASN A 99 -12.47 -2.98 -23.58
N THR A 100 -13.40 -2.05 -23.38
CA THR A 100 -13.67 -1.46 -22.07
C THR A 100 -14.27 -2.48 -21.09
N THR A 101 -15.08 -3.41 -21.57
CA THR A 101 -15.66 -4.50 -20.76
C THR A 101 -14.56 -5.39 -20.15
N GLU A 102 -13.52 -5.72 -20.91
CA GLU A 102 -12.36 -6.47 -20.41
C GLU A 102 -11.61 -5.70 -19.33
N LEU A 103 -11.32 -4.40 -19.54
CA LEU A 103 -10.71 -3.55 -18.52
C LEU A 103 -11.53 -3.55 -17.21
N ILE A 104 -12.85 -3.38 -17.30
CA ILE A 104 -13.74 -3.38 -16.13
C ILE A 104 -13.73 -4.72 -15.42
N SER A 105 -13.79 -5.81 -16.18
CA SER A 105 -13.79 -7.17 -15.63
C SER A 105 -12.49 -7.45 -14.89
N GLU A 106 -11.35 -7.04 -15.44
CA GLU A 106 -10.05 -7.19 -14.78
C GLU A 106 -9.88 -6.36 -13.51
N ILE A 107 -10.38 -5.12 -13.50
CA ILE A 107 -10.38 -4.30 -12.27
C ILE A 107 -11.21 -5.00 -11.20
N LYS A 108 -12.41 -5.49 -11.56
CA LYS A 108 -13.27 -6.24 -10.63
C LYS A 108 -12.60 -7.50 -10.13
N GLU A 109 -12.11 -8.36 -11.02
CA GLU A 109 -11.50 -9.65 -10.68
C GLU A 109 -10.27 -9.43 -9.81
N GLY A 110 -9.38 -8.51 -10.21
CA GLY A 110 -8.19 -8.16 -9.44
C GLY A 110 -8.51 -7.73 -8.01
N LEU A 111 -9.57 -6.95 -7.80
CA LEU A 111 -9.99 -6.52 -6.45
C LEU A 111 -10.73 -7.60 -5.67
N SER A 112 -11.72 -8.24 -6.28
CA SER A 112 -12.58 -9.23 -5.62
C SER A 112 -11.82 -10.50 -5.26
N ASP A 113 -10.95 -11.00 -6.15
CA ASP A 113 -10.10 -12.17 -5.86
C ASP A 113 -9.08 -11.85 -4.78
N SER A 114 -8.52 -10.63 -4.80
CA SER A 114 -7.64 -10.15 -3.72
C SER A 114 -8.35 -10.21 -2.37
N ASN A 115 -9.59 -9.70 -2.29
CA ASN A 115 -10.39 -9.67 -1.07
C ASN A 115 -10.74 -11.08 -0.59
N LYS A 116 -11.18 -11.97 -1.48
CA LYS A 116 -11.47 -13.37 -1.17
C LYS A 116 -10.24 -14.10 -0.62
N GLN A 117 -9.09 -13.94 -1.27
CA GLN A 117 -7.84 -14.60 -0.85
C GLN A 117 -7.35 -14.06 0.49
N ILE A 118 -7.39 -12.75 0.71
CA ILE A 118 -7.04 -12.17 2.03
C ILE A 118 -8.00 -12.69 3.11
N GLY A 119 -9.29 -12.73 2.82
CA GLY A 119 -10.29 -13.32 3.72
C GLY A 119 -9.97 -14.77 4.06
N LEU A 120 -9.67 -15.59 3.06
CA LEU A 120 -9.27 -16.99 3.24
C LEU A 120 -8.04 -17.13 4.14
N GLU A 121 -7.00 -16.32 3.93
CA GLU A 121 -5.80 -16.34 4.76
C GLU A 121 -6.06 -15.91 6.21
N ILE A 122 -6.91 -14.89 6.41
CA ILE A 122 -7.21 -14.35 7.75
C ILE A 122 -8.14 -15.26 8.54
N PHE A 123 -9.15 -15.82 7.88
CA PHE A 123 -10.29 -16.50 8.51
C PHE A 123 -10.33 -18.02 8.26
N GLY A 124 -9.43 -18.56 7.44
CA GLY A 124 -9.37 -20.00 7.12
C GLY A 124 -10.51 -20.50 6.25
N LYS A 125 -11.37 -19.62 5.77
CA LYS A 125 -12.47 -19.92 4.83
C LYS A 125 -12.72 -18.72 3.92
N GLU A 126 -13.29 -18.99 2.75
CA GLU A 126 -13.76 -17.93 1.87
C GLU A 126 -14.86 -17.12 2.57
N ILE A 127 -14.75 -15.80 2.48
CA ILE A 127 -15.78 -14.87 2.93
C ILE A 127 -16.44 -14.28 1.69
N ASN A 128 -17.77 -14.36 1.63
CA ASN A 128 -18.50 -13.71 0.56
C ASN A 128 -18.80 -12.27 0.97
N ILE A 129 -17.90 -11.36 0.60
CA ILE A 129 -18.03 -9.92 0.85
C ILE A 129 -18.06 -9.10 -0.45
N SER A 130 -18.00 -9.79 -1.59
CA SER A 130 -17.92 -9.22 -2.93
C SER A 130 -19.16 -9.66 -3.70
N GLU A 131 -20.00 -8.70 -4.08
CA GLU A 131 -21.14 -8.98 -4.95
C GLU A 131 -20.67 -9.05 -6.41
N PRO A 132 -21.26 -9.92 -7.25
CA PRO A 132 -20.91 -9.96 -8.67
C PRO A 132 -21.35 -8.67 -9.36
N LEU A 133 -20.56 -8.21 -10.35
CA LEU A 133 -21.01 -7.17 -11.25
C LEU A 133 -22.16 -7.68 -12.10
N LEU A 134 -23.30 -6.99 -12.06
CA LEU A 134 -24.50 -7.36 -12.83
C LEU A 134 -24.30 -7.19 -14.34
N ASN A 135 -23.62 -6.11 -14.75
CA ASN A 135 -23.24 -5.85 -16.13
C ASN A 135 -21.85 -5.18 -16.17
N PRO A 136 -20.83 -5.78 -16.81
CA PRO A 136 -19.51 -5.16 -16.97
C PRO A 136 -19.42 -4.18 -18.15
N GLU A 137 -20.46 -4.01 -18.97
CA GLU A 137 -20.49 -3.02 -20.05
C GLU A 137 -20.38 -1.60 -19.48
N TYR A 138 -19.34 -0.87 -19.90
CA TYR A 138 -19.00 0.44 -19.33
C TYR A 138 -19.67 1.61 -20.06
N ASP A 139 -21.00 1.66 -20.01
CA ASP A 139 -21.84 2.70 -20.63
C ASP A 139 -22.83 3.37 -19.65
N ASP A 140 -23.31 4.57 -20.01
CA ASP A 140 -24.39 5.33 -19.38
C ASP A 140 -24.53 5.17 -17.85
N LEU A 141 -25.57 4.46 -17.40
CA LEU A 141 -25.92 4.23 -16.00
C LEU A 141 -25.02 3.16 -15.34
N ASN A 142 -24.49 2.23 -16.13
CA ASN A 142 -23.65 1.13 -15.64
C ASN A 142 -22.34 1.65 -15.08
N LYS A 143 -21.76 2.72 -15.66
CA LYS A 143 -20.51 3.33 -15.17
C LYS A 143 -20.55 3.65 -13.68
N THR A 144 -21.67 4.23 -13.21
CA THR A 144 -21.82 4.61 -11.81
C THR A 144 -21.91 3.38 -10.91
N ALA A 145 -22.66 2.35 -11.32
CA ALA A 145 -22.77 1.10 -10.57
C ALA A 145 -21.43 0.36 -10.49
N ILE A 146 -20.70 0.27 -11.61
CA ILE A 146 -19.37 -0.34 -11.71
C ILE A 146 -18.37 0.37 -10.79
N VAL A 147 -18.30 1.71 -10.85
CA VAL A 147 -17.35 2.47 -10.03
C VAL A 147 -17.73 2.45 -8.55
N ASN A 148 -19.02 2.38 -8.23
CA ASN A 148 -19.48 2.18 -6.87
C ASN A 148 -19.07 0.79 -6.34
N ASP A 149 -19.21 -0.25 -7.15
CA ASP A 149 -18.75 -1.60 -6.81
C ASP A 149 -17.23 -1.64 -6.55
N PHE A 150 -16.41 -1.02 -7.40
CA PHE A 150 -14.96 -0.91 -7.16
C PHE A 150 -14.62 -0.23 -5.83
N GLN A 151 -15.43 0.75 -5.41
CA GLN A 151 -15.23 1.40 -4.12
C GLN A 151 -15.60 0.52 -2.94
N GLU A 152 -16.67 -0.26 -3.05
CA GLU A 152 -17.00 -1.26 -2.02
C GLU A 152 -15.90 -2.33 -1.94
N GLU A 153 -15.32 -2.77 -3.06
CA GLU A 153 -14.17 -3.67 -3.04
C GLU A 153 -12.92 -3.05 -2.39
N ILE A 154 -12.61 -1.78 -2.69
CA ILE A 154 -11.46 -1.10 -2.06
C ILE A 154 -11.70 -0.87 -0.57
N LYS A 155 -12.94 -0.55 -0.17
CA LYS A 155 -13.34 -0.45 1.23
C LYS A 155 -13.15 -1.79 1.93
N ASN A 156 -13.67 -2.88 1.37
CA ASN A 156 -13.46 -4.23 1.88
C ASN A 156 -11.97 -4.58 2.02
N ASN A 157 -11.16 -4.28 0.99
CA ASN A 157 -9.71 -4.49 1.02
C ASN A 157 -9.05 -3.71 2.16
N THR A 158 -9.44 -2.45 2.34
CA THR A 158 -8.93 -1.56 3.37
C THR A 158 -9.23 -2.10 4.77
N LEU A 159 -10.46 -2.57 4.98
CA LEU A 159 -10.90 -3.15 6.25
C LEU A 159 -10.16 -4.47 6.55
N LEU A 160 -10.02 -5.36 5.57
CA LEU A 160 -9.23 -6.58 5.70
C LEU A 160 -7.76 -6.27 5.99
N GLY A 161 -7.18 -5.29 5.29
CA GLY A 161 -5.82 -4.82 5.51
C GLY A 161 -5.57 -4.33 6.93
N ALA A 162 -6.54 -3.66 7.57
CA ALA A 162 -6.43 -3.26 8.96
C ALA A 162 -6.32 -4.46 9.92
N ILE A 163 -7.02 -5.57 9.63
CA ILE A 163 -6.90 -6.82 10.41
C ILE A 163 -5.52 -7.45 10.19
N VAL A 164 -4.99 -7.46 8.96
CA VAL A 164 -3.63 -7.94 8.68
C VAL A 164 -2.60 -7.12 9.44
N PHE A 165 -2.74 -5.79 9.43
CA PHE A 165 -1.83 -4.88 10.13
C PHE A 165 -1.83 -5.13 11.64
N GLU A 166 -3.00 -5.34 12.24
CA GLU A 166 -3.11 -5.67 13.67
C GLU A 166 -2.46 -7.00 14.02
N LYS A 167 -2.66 -8.05 13.21
CA LYS A 167 -1.93 -9.32 13.35
C LYS A 167 -0.43 -9.15 13.16
N GLY A 168 0.00 -8.17 12.37
CA GLY A 168 1.40 -7.75 12.19
C GLY A 168 2.16 -7.45 13.49
N SER A 169 1.43 -7.15 14.58
CA SER A 169 1.90 -6.82 15.93
C SER A 169 3.27 -6.12 16.01
N ILE A 170 3.23 -4.81 16.27
CA ILE A 170 4.43 -4.05 16.67
C ILE A 170 4.82 -4.55 18.07
N LYS A 171 5.64 -5.60 18.18
CA LYS A 171 6.35 -5.82 19.44
C LYS A 171 7.51 -4.81 19.50
N LEU A 172 7.51 -4.05 20.58
CA LEU A 172 8.44 -2.96 20.81
C LEU A 172 9.65 -3.53 21.54
N ASN A 173 10.83 -3.07 21.17
CA ASN A 173 12.04 -3.28 21.93
C ASN A 173 12.57 -1.90 22.30
N GLU A 174 13.02 -1.69 23.54
CA GLU A 174 13.59 -0.41 23.98
C GLU A 174 14.98 -0.13 23.35
N THR A 175 15.58 -1.12 22.68
CA THR A 175 16.96 -1.04 22.17
C THR A 175 17.11 -0.84 20.66
N HIS A 176 16.03 -0.60 19.90
CA HIS A 176 16.17 -0.33 18.46
C HIS A 176 16.67 1.09 18.20
N LYS A 177 17.45 1.27 17.14
CA LYS A 177 17.93 2.59 16.72
C LYS A 177 16.75 3.45 16.27
N GLU A 178 16.58 4.62 16.90
CA GLU A 178 15.62 5.63 16.45
C GLU A 178 16.22 6.37 15.24
N ILE A 179 15.48 6.40 14.13
CA ILE A 179 15.84 7.17 12.94
C ILE A 179 15.04 8.47 12.96
N GLN A 180 15.73 9.59 13.13
CA GLN A 180 15.08 10.90 13.33
C GLN A 180 14.16 11.27 12.16
N ALA A 181 14.57 11.03 10.91
CA ALA A 181 13.75 11.29 9.74
C ALA A 181 12.41 10.52 9.76
N VAL A 182 12.40 9.31 10.30
CA VAL A 182 11.20 8.49 10.43
C VAL A 182 10.28 9.05 11.52
N LYS A 183 10.85 9.45 12.66
CA LYS A 183 10.10 10.12 13.73
C LYS A 183 9.46 11.42 13.24
N ASP A 184 10.21 12.22 12.49
CA ASP A 184 9.74 13.48 11.90
C ASP A 184 8.59 13.24 10.92
N TYR A 185 8.66 12.17 10.11
CA TYR A 185 7.58 11.77 9.20
C TYR A 185 6.26 11.52 9.94
N PHE A 186 6.30 10.80 11.08
CA PHE A 186 5.10 10.53 11.88
C PHE A 186 4.57 11.76 12.60
N ASN A 187 5.46 12.61 13.12
CA ASN A 187 5.07 13.84 13.82
C ASN A 187 4.45 14.87 12.86
N ALA A 188 4.91 14.94 11.61
CA ALA A 188 4.35 15.83 10.60
C ALA A 188 2.85 15.59 10.36
N GLN A 189 2.14 16.61 9.89
CA GLN A 189 0.74 16.48 9.48
C GLN A 189 0.58 15.46 8.35
N LEU A 190 -0.62 14.91 8.19
CA LEU A 190 -0.95 14.09 7.02
C LEU A 190 -0.77 14.91 5.74
N ASP A 191 -0.21 14.29 4.70
CA ASP A 191 0.12 14.93 3.43
C ASP A 191 1.08 16.11 3.53
N SER A 192 2.00 16.08 4.52
CA SER A 192 3.06 17.06 4.55
C SER A 192 3.89 16.99 3.26
N PRO A 193 4.46 18.11 2.76
CA PRO A 193 5.31 18.09 1.57
C PRO A 193 6.47 17.08 1.65
N ARG A 194 6.91 16.72 2.86
CA ARG A 194 7.99 15.75 3.10
C ARG A 194 7.55 14.29 2.96
N ASP A 195 6.25 14.00 2.95
CA ASP A 195 5.73 12.64 2.88
C ASP A 195 6.12 11.95 1.57
N GLN A 196 6.13 12.67 0.45
CA GLN A 196 6.54 12.13 -0.84
C GLN A 196 8.02 11.76 -0.85
N ALA A 197 8.90 12.64 -0.36
CA ALA A 197 10.32 12.37 -0.27
C ALA A 197 10.60 11.17 0.63
N PHE A 198 9.93 11.11 1.80
CA PHE A 198 10.02 9.96 2.70
C PHE A 198 9.59 8.66 2.03
N LYS A 199 8.45 8.65 1.34
CA LYS A 199 7.95 7.46 0.63
C LYS A 199 8.90 7.03 -0.50
N LYS A 200 9.48 7.95 -1.26
CA LYS A 200 10.51 7.65 -2.26
C LYS A 200 11.72 6.98 -1.60
N ALA A 201 12.21 7.49 -0.48
CA ALA A 201 13.31 6.89 0.26
C ALA A 201 12.99 5.47 0.76
N ILE A 202 11.82 5.25 1.38
CA ILE A 202 11.41 3.91 1.84
C ILE A 202 11.21 2.94 0.66
N SER A 203 10.68 3.40 -0.48
CA SER A 203 10.58 2.59 -1.69
C SER A 203 11.97 2.18 -2.19
N THR A 204 12.93 3.11 -2.22
CA THR A 204 14.32 2.80 -2.58
C THR A 204 14.94 1.79 -1.62
N ALA A 205 14.78 1.98 -0.31
CA ALA A 205 15.27 1.01 0.68
C ALA A 205 14.67 -0.37 0.48
N THR A 206 13.39 -0.43 0.10
CA THR A 206 12.67 -1.68 -0.16
C THR A 206 13.17 -2.36 -1.42
N VAL A 207 13.44 -1.62 -2.50
CA VAL A 207 14.06 -2.18 -3.72
C VAL A 207 15.47 -2.69 -3.44
N ILE A 208 16.31 -1.94 -2.71
CA ILE A 208 17.64 -2.42 -2.34
C ILE A 208 17.53 -3.70 -1.49
N ALA A 209 16.59 -3.74 -0.53
CA ALA A 209 16.36 -4.92 0.29
C ALA A 209 15.85 -6.13 -0.51
N GLN A 210 15.04 -5.90 -1.55
CA GLN A 210 14.60 -6.94 -2.49
C GLN A 210 15.79 -7.59 -3.20
N GLU A 211 16.67 -6.77 -3.77
CA GLU A 211 17.88 -7.22 -4.49
C GLU A 211 18.89 -7.93 -3.59
N ASN A 212 18.90 -7.61 -2.31
CA ASN A 212 19.74 -8.26 -1.30
C ASN A 212 19.06 -9.48 -0.64
N ASP A 213 17.95 -9.98 -1.20
CA ASP A 213 17.20 -11.12 -0.67
C ASP A 213 16.75 -10.95 0.80
N LEU A 214 16.58 -9.70 1.25
CA LEU A 214 16.18 -9.38 2.63
C LEU A 214 14.67 -9.46 2.82
N LEU A 215 13.91 -9.46 1.71
CA LEU A 215 12.46 -9.53 1.70
C LEU A 215 11.93 -10.95 1.48
N PRO A 216 10.66 -11.23 1.86
CA PRO A 216 10.02 -12.50 1.57
C PRO A 216 9.93 -12.78 0.07
N LYS A 217 9.80 -14.07 -0.29
CA LYS A 217 9.67 -14.51 -1.69
C LYS A 217 8.55 -13.80 -2.45
N GLN A 218 7.46 -13.47 -1.76
CA GLN A 218 6.30 -12.76 -2.32
C GLN A 218 6.61 -11.34 -2.82
N LEU A 219 7.74 -10.77 -2.41
CA LEU A 219 8.22 -9.47 -2.85
C LEU A 219 9.36 -9.57 -3.88
N LYS A 220 9.91 -10.75 -4.15
CA LYS A 220 11.10 -10.89 -5.00
C LYS A 220 10.87 -10.48 -6.45
N ASP A 221 9.69 -10.74 -6.98
CA ASP A 221 9.40 -10.53 -8.41
C ASP A 221 8.63 -9.23 -8.68
N LYS A 222 8.50 -8.35 -7.68
CA LYS A 222 7.75 -7.10 -7.82
C LYS A 222 8.56 -6.01 -8.51
N SER A 223 7.93 -5.26 -9.39
CA SER A 223 8.57 -4.13 -10.04
C SER A 223 8.69 -2.91 -9.09
N PRO A 224 9.56 -1.93 -9.40
CA PRO A 224 9.72 -0.74 -8.56
C PRO A 224 8.44 0.09 -8.37
N ASP A 225 7.54 0.13 -9.36
CA ASP A 225 6.23 0.79 -9.24
C ASP A 225 5.29 0.02 -8.31
N GLU A 226 5.22 -1.30 -8.40
CA GLU A 226 4.45 -2.14 -7.47
C GLU A 226 4.96 -2.01 -6.02
N ILE A 227 6.28 -2.04 -5.82
CA ILE A 227 6.90 -1.80 -4.52
C ILE A 227 6.53 -0.42 -4.00
N SER A 228 6.57 0.61 -4.85
CA SER A 228 6.22 1.97 -4.47
C SER A 228 4.77 2.09 -4.00
N MET A 229 3.83 1.41 -4.67
CA MET A 229 2.42 1.37 -4.28
C MET A 229 2.22 0.62 -2.95
N ILE A 230 2.92 -0.49 -2.74
CA ILE A 230 2.86 -1.26 -1.48
C ILE A 230 3.45 -0.45 -0.32
N VAL A 231 4.58 0.22 -0.54
CA VAL A 231 5.21 1.12 0.43
C VAL A 231 4.29 2.28 0.77
N ASP A 232 3.68 2.93 -0.22
CA ASP A 232 2.72 4.02 0.01
C ASP A 232 1.58 3.54 0.91
N LYS A 233 0.95 2.41 0.60
CA LYS A 233 -0.11 1.81 1.42
C LYS A 233 0.36 1.55 2.85
N GLY A 234 1.49 0.87 3.01
CA GLY A 234 2.01 0.44 4.31
C GLY A 234 2.40 1.60 5.23
N VAL A 235 3.21 2.53 4.70
CA VAL A 235 3.73 3.67 5.44
C VAL A 235 2.63 4.68 5.75
N THR A 236 1.70 4.92 4.80
CA THR A 236 0.54 5.79 5.06
C THR A 236 -0.38 5.19 6.12
N ALA A 237 -0.69 3.89 6.06
CA ALA A 237 -1.48 3.23 7.08
C ALA A 237 -0.83 3.34 8.48
N ALA A 238 0.49 3.19 8.57
CA ALA A 238 1.21 3.40 9.82
C ALA A 238 1.06 4.84 10.32
N LYS A 239 1.17 5.85 9.45
CA LYS A 239 1.02 7.26 9.84
C LYS A 239 -0.40 7.59 10.27
N ILE A 240 -1.41 7.09 9.56
CA ILE A 240 -2.82 7.23 9.95
C ILE A 240 -3.06 6.62 11.34
N ALA A 241 -2.53 5.42 11.58
CA ALA A 241 -2.62 4.78 12.88
C ALA A 241 -1.90 5.58 13.98
N TYR A 242 -0.74 6.18 13.68
CA TYR A 242 -0.07 7.09 14.61
C TYR A 242 -0.96 8.29 14.97
N LYS A 243 -1.56 8.96 13.97
CA LYS A 243 -2.45 10.11 14.16
C LYS A 243 -3.71 9.75 14.95
N LEU A 244 -4.31 8.60 14.68
CA LEU A 244 -5.42 8.05 15.46
C LEU A 244 -5.02 7.68 16.90
N GLY A 245 -3.82 7.13 17.07
CA GLY A 245 -3.25 6.78 18.38
C GLY A 245 -3.12 8.01 19.27
N ASN A 246 -2.58 9.10 18.71
CA ASN A 246 -2.44 10.41 19.35
C ASN A 246 -3.77 11.17 19.55
N GLY A 247 -4.87 10.69 18.98
CA GLY A 247 -6.16 11.40 19.01
C GLY A 247 -6.23 12.61 18.08
N GLU A 248 -5.29 12.75 17.14
CA GLU A 248 -5.28 13.79 16.10
C GLU A 248 -6.28 13.48 14.97
N LEU A 249 -6.76 12.24 14.87
CA LEU A 249 -7.68 11.77 13.83
C LEU A 249 -8.76 10.87 14.45
N SER A 250 -10.01 11.01 14.01
CA SER A 250 -11.08 10.11 14.45
C SER A 250 -10.98 8.74 13.75
N PRO A 251 -11.53 7.64 14.31
CA PRO A 251 -11.55 6.34 13.63
C PRO A 251 -12.23 6.39 12.26
N LEU A 252 -13.30 7.17 12.11
CA LEU A 252 -14.03 7.28 10.85
C LEU A 252 -13.20 8.03 9.80
N ASP A 253 -12.59 9.16 10.18
CA ASP A 253 -11.72 9.92 9.28
C ASP A 253 -10.47 9.12 8.89
N ALA A 254 -9.94 8.31 9.80
CA ALA A 254 -8.83 7.38 9.52
C ALA A 254 -9.21 6.36 8.44
N VAL A 255 -10.39 5.75 8.55
CA VAL A 255 -10.89 4.79 7.55
C VAL A 255 -11.15 5.49 6.22
N GLU A 256 -11.87 6.61 6.23
CA GLU A 256 -12.22 7.36 5.01
C GLU A 256 -10.97 7.86 4.27
N TYR A 257 -10.00 8.42 5.00
CA TYR A 257 -8.71 8.84 4.43
C TYR A 257 -7.97 7.66 3.80
N THR A 258 -7.94 6.50 4.47
CA THR A 258 -7.28 5.30 3.95
C THR A 258 -7.96 4.80 2.67
N ILE A 259 -9.30 4.82 2.63
CA ILE A 259 -10.07 4.45 1.43
C ILE A 259 -9.76 5.42 0.29
N ASP A 260 -9.80 6.74 0.52
CA ASP A 260 -9.46 7.74 -0.48
C ASP A 260 -8.04 7.51 -1.05
N ARG A 261 -7.07 7.24 -0.17
CA ARG A 261 -5.69 6.95 -0.59
C ARG A 261 -5.61 5.67 -1.42
N ASN A 262 -6.30 4.61 -1.00
CA ASN A 262 -6.31 3.34 -1.73
C ASN A 262 -7.01 3.43 -3.09
N VAL A 263 -8.03 4.28 -3.23
CA VAL A 263 -8.64 4.57 -4.54
C VAL A 263 -7.67 5.35 -5.44
N ALA A 264 -6.88 6.28 -4.89
CA ALA A 264 -5.81 6.93 -5.64
C ALA A 264 -4.72 5.94 -6.09
N VAL A 265 -4.34 4.98 -5.22
CA VAL A 265 -3.39 3.90 -5.57
C VAL A 265 -3.97 2.97 -6.65
N LEU A 266 -5.25 2.59 -6.56
CA LEU A 266 -5.93 1.79 -7.58
C LEU A 266 -5.88 2.49 -8.94
N ASN A 267 -6.23 3.78 -8.98
CA ASN A 267 -6.14 4.56 -10.21
C ASN A 267 -4.71 4.58 -10.76
N SER A 268 -3.70 4.76 -9.90
CA SER A 268 -2.30 4.71 -10.31
C SER A 268 -1.90 3.35 -10.90
N ALA A 269 -2.35 2.24 -10.31
CA ALA A 269 -2.09 0.89 -10.82
C ALA A 269 -2.69 0.68 -12.23
N ILE A 270 -3.91 1.16 -12.43
CA ILE A 270 -4.60 1.13 -13.74
C ILE A 270 -3.82 1.99 -14.74
N THR A 271 -3.58 3.27 -14.43
CA THR A 271 -2.88 4.21 -15.33
C THR A 271 -1.48 3.71 -15.72
N LYS A 272 -0.70 3.23 -14.75
CA LYS A 272 0.67 2.70 -14.99
C LYS A 272 0.64 1.46 -15.89
N THR A 273 -0.30 0.56 -15.64
CA THR A 273 -0.42 -0.65 -16.46
C THR A 273 -0.88 -0.31 -17.88
N CYS A 274 -1.89 0.54 -18.05
CA CYS A 274 -2.32 1.04 -19.36
C CYS A 274 -1.21 1.82 -20.08
N THR A 275 -0.35 2.55 -19.37
CA THR A 275 0.84 3.18 -19.96
C THR A 275 1.79 2.16 -20.57
N ARG A 276 1.98 1.00 -19.92
CA ARG A 276 2.86 -0.07 -20.40
C ARG A 276 2.26 -0.86 -21.56
N VAL A 277 0.95 -1.10 -21.54
CA VAL A 277 0.30 -2.07 -22.43
C VAL A 277 -0.51 -1.41 -23.55
N GLY A 278 -0.75 -0.10 -23.46
CA GLY A 278 -1.56 0.66 -24.41
C GLY A 278 -3.04 0.27 -24.34
N GLY A 279 -3.71 0.26 -25.50
CA GLY A 279 -5.12 -0.08 -25.63
C GLY A 279 -5.43 -1.58 -25.47
N THR A 280 -4.42 -2.45 -25.53
CA THR A 280 -4.57 -3.89 -25.34
C THR A 280 -4.35 -4.24 -23.88
N VAL A 281 -5.41 -4.09 -23.09
CA VAL A 281 -5.36 -4.27 -21.63
C VAL A 281 -4.96 -5.72 -21.32
N GLY A 282 -5.77 -6.73 -21.67
CA GLY A 282 -5.54 -8.15 -21.31
C GLY A 282 -5.30 -8.34 -19.82
N GLY A 283 -5.24 -9.56 -19.27
CA GLY A 283 -5.19 -9.82 -17.80
C GLY A 283 -4.09 -9.14 -16.93
N LYS A 284 -3.30 -8.23 -17.49
CA LYS A 284 -2.25 -7.44 -16.86
C LYS A 284 -2.78 -6.39 -15.89
N VAL A 285 -3.94 -5.75 -16.11
CA VAL A 285 -4.48 -4.77 -15.13
C VAL A 285 -4.95 -5.50 -13.89
N GLY A 286 -5.69 -6.59 -14.06
CA GLY A 286 -6.10 -7.46 -12.96
C GLY A 286 -4.90 -8.00 -12.17
N ALA A 287 -3.84 -8.44 -12.87
CA ALA A 287 -2.61 -8.92 -12.24
C ALA A 287 -1.88 -7.82 -11.44
N ALA A 288 -1.75 -6.61 -11.98
CA ALA A 288 -1.13 -5.49 -11.27
C ALA A 288 -1.92 -5.12 -10.01
N ILE A 289 -3.26 -5.06 -10.11
CA ILE A 289 -4.14 -4.83 -8.95
C ILE A 289 -3.96 -5.95 -7.92
N GLY A 290 -3.99 -7.22 -8.34
CA GLY A 290 -3.79 -8.37 -7.46
C GLY A 290 -2.41 -8.38 -6.78
N SER A 291 -1.38 -7.88 -7.45
CA SER A 291 -0.03 -7.74 -6.89
C SER A 291 0.02 -6.77 -5.71
N ILE A 292 -0.78 -5.71 -5.74
CA ILE A 292 -0.78 -4.61 -4.75
C ILE A 292 -1.85 -4.80 -3.67
N PHE A 293 -3.04 -5.22 -4.08
CA PHE A 293 -4.22 -5.36 -3.23
C PHE A 293 -4.44 -6.79 -2.76
N GLY A 294 -3.79 -7.79 -3.36
CA GLY A 294 -3.86 -9.17 -2.92
C GLY A 294 -3.08 -9.44 -1.63
N PRO A 295 -3.06 -10.71 -1.18
CA PRO A 295 -2.49 -11.08 0.10
C PRO A 295 -1.01 -10.70 0.24
N ALA A 296 -0.21 -10.99 -0.79
CA ALA A 296 1.21 -10.67 -0.82
C ALA A 296 1.47 -9.17 -0.62
N GLY A 297 0.80 -8.31 -1.40
CA GLY A 297 0.96 -6.86 -1.30
C GLY A 297 0.46 -6.29 0.03
N THR A 298 -0.66 -6.79 0.53
CA THR A 298 -1.24 -6.36 1.81
C THR A 298 -0.38 -6.73 3.01
N VAL A 299 0.11 -7.98 3.07
CA VAL A 299 1.02 -8.44 4.12
C VAL A 299 2.35 -7.68 4.07
N ALA A 300 2.91 -7.48 2.87
CA ALA A 300 4.13 -6.72 2.68
C ALA A 300 3.99 -5.27 3.14
N GLY A 301 2.92 -4.58 2.74
CA GLY A 301 2.66 -3.20 3.15
C GLY A 301 2.53 -3.08 4.66
N ALA A 302 1.76 -3.97 5.30
CA ALA A 302 1.63 -4.01 6.76
C ALA A 302 2.99 -4.23 7.46
N ALA A 303 3.83 -5.10 6.90
CA ALA A 303 5.15 -5.38 7.44
C ALA A 303 6.10 -4.16 7.29
N ILE A 304 6.14 -3.52 6.12
CA ILE A 304 6.92 -2.30 5.89
C ILE A 304 6.48 -1.20 6.85
N GLY A 305 5.16 -0.96 6.97
CA GLY A 305 4.61 0.02 7.91
C GLY A 305 4.96 -0.29 9.37
N THR A 306 5.00 -1.58 9.73
CA THR A 306 5.44 -2.05 11.06
C THR A 306 6.92 -1.77 11.31
N VAL A 307 7.81 -2.01 10.34
CA VAL A 307 9.25 -1.69 10.48
C VAL A 307 9.45 -0.19 10.63
N VAL A 308 8.87 0.59 9.72
CA VAL A 308 8.96 2.05 9.73
C VAL A 308 8.43 2.61 11.05
N GLY A 309 7.27 2.12 11.52
CA GLY A 309 6.71 2.50 12.82
C GLY A 309 7.61 2.15 14.01
N LYS A 310 8.32 1.01 13.97
CA LYS A 310 9.29 0.65 15.01
C LYS A 310 10.46 1.62 15.02
N VAL A 311 11.13 1.84 13.89
CA VAL A 311 12.37 2.65 13.84
C VAL A 311 12.13 4.14 14.06
N GLY A 312 10.89 4.61 14.03
CA GLY A 312 10.52 5.97 14.49
C GLY A 312 10.66 6.18 16.00
N GLY A 313 10.98 5.14 16.78
CA GLY A 313 11.20 5.20 18.21
C GLY A 313 10.11 4.48 19.01
N PHE A 314 10.42 4.17 20.28
CA PHE A 314 9.52 3.41 21.16
C PHE A 314 8.13 4.06 21.30
N ILE A 315 8.08 5.39 21.47
CA ILE A 315 6.82 6.13 21.62
C ILE A 315 6.00 6.04 20.33
N VAL A 316 6.64 6.28 19.17
CA VAL A 316 5.99 6.21 17.86
C VAL A 316 5.37 4.82 17.65
N GLY A 317 6.17 3.77 17.83
CA GLY A 317 5.69 2.40 17.66
C GLY A 317 4.54 2.03 18.62
N LYS A 318 4.59 2.49 19.87
CA LYS A 318 3.50 2.29 20.85
C LYS A 318 2.20 2.93 20.39
N VAL A 319 2.27 4.20 19.99
CA VAL A 319 1.10 4.96 19.52
C VAL A 319 0.49 4.32 18.27
N ILE A 320 1.32 3.92 17.30
CA ILE A 320 0.84 3.19 16.12
C ILE A 320 0.14 1.90 16.54
N GLY A 321 0.73 1.13 17.45
CA GLY A 321 0.14 -0.12 17.94
C GLY A 321 -1.23 0.09 18.58
N GLU A 322 -1.44 1.18 19.31
CA GLU A 322 -2.74 1.55 19.87
C GLU A 322 -3.74 1.97 18.79
N GLY A 323 -3.33 2.80 17.81
CA GLY A 323 -4.16 3.22 16.69
C GLY A 323 -4.62 2.04 15.83
N VAL A 324 -3.71 1.13 15.48
CA VAL A 324 -4.02 -0.10 14.73
C VAL A 324 -5.06 -0.94 15.45
N LYS A 325 -4.92 -1.14 16.77
CA LYS A 325 -5.90 -1.89 17.57
C LYS A 325 -7.29 -1.24 17.57
N LYS A 326 -7.36 0.09 17.63
CA LYS A 326 -8.63 0.83 17.57
C LYS A 326 -9.35 0.57 16.23
N VAL A 327 -8.65 0.72 15.10
CA VAL A 327 -9.23 0.45 13.77
C VAL A 327 -9.66 -1.01 13.65
N ALA A 328 -8.75 -1.94 13.93
CA ALA A 328 -9.03 -3.37 13.78
C ALA A 328 -10.20 -3.84 14.67
N SER A 329 -10.36 -3.28 15.88
CA SER A 329 -11.49 -3.61 16.75
C SER A 329 -12.82 -3.10 16.20
N ALA A 330 -12.84 -1.88 15.64
CA ALA A 330 -14.02 -1.33 14.97
C ALA A 330 -14.41 -2.20 13.76
N VAL A 331 -13.42 -2.57 12.94
CA VAL A 331 -13.61 -3.47 11.79
C VAL A 331 -14.13 -4.83 12.22
N LYS A 332 -13.49 -5.49 13.18
CA LYS A 332 -13.91 -6.81 13.68
C LYS A 332 -15.34 -6.80 14.22
N SER A 333 -15.75 -5.71 14.85
CA SER A 333 -17.13 -5.54 15.34
C SER A 333 -18.13 -5.44 14.19
N ALA A 334 -17.77 -4.74 13.11
CA ALA A 334 -18.61 -4.68 11.90
C ALA A 334 -18.73 -6.04 11.18
N PHE A 335 -17.69 -6.88 11.26
CA PHE A 335 -17.66 -8.23 10.68
C PHE A 335 -18.07 -9.35 11.66
N SER A 336 -18.68 -9.04 12.81
CA SER A 336 -18.92 -10.03 13.88
C SER A 336 -19.67 -11.28 13.39
N SER A 337 -20.62 -11.16 12.46
CA SER A 337 -21.34 -12.31 11.86
C SER A 337 -20.41 -13.24 11.06
N ALA A 338 -19.40 -12.69 10.36
CA ALA A 338 -18.40 -13.49 9.65
C ALA A 338 -17.38 -14.11 10.62
N TRP A 339 -17.05 -13.39 11.71
CA TRP A 339 -16.09 -13.79 12.74
C TRP A 339 -16.61 -14.87 13.69
N GLU A 340 -17.88 -14.80 14.11
CA GLU A 340 -18.47 -15.81 14.99
C GLU A 340 -18.55 -17.19 14.33
N GLY A 341 -18.63 -17.24 13.00
CA GLY A 341 -18.50 -18.48 12.23
C GLY A 341 -17.06 -18.99 12.03
N VAL A 342 -16.05 -18.37 12.64
CA VAL A 342 -14.59 -18.61 12.39
C VAL A 342 -13.81 -18.99 13.65
N LYS A 343 -14.46 -19.07 14.82
CA LYS A 343 -13.79 -19.29 16.11
C LYS A 343 -13.00 -20.62 16.28
N SER A 344 -12.68 -21.37 15.22
CA SER A 344 -11.91 -22.61 15.28
C SER A 344 -10.66 -22.74 14.38
N ILE A 345 -10.28 -21.79 13.51
CA ILE A 345 -9.10 -22.00 12.63
C ILE A 345 -8.33 -20.68 12.38
N ALA A 346 -7.31 -20.40 13.18
CA ALA A 346 -6.49 -19.20 13.01
C ALA A 346 -4.99 -19.45 13.33
N SER A 347 -4.32 -20.32 12.57
CA SER A 347 -2.88 -20.58 12.72
C SER A 347 -2.01 -20.26 11.50
N SER A 348 -2.55 -20.08 10.29
CA SER A 348 -1.72 -20.06 9.07
C SER A 348 -1.12 -18.69 8.72
N ALA A 349 -1.91 -17.60 8.74
CA ALA A 349 -1.40 -16.24 8.46
C ALA A 349 -0.44 -15.71 9.54
N TRP A 350 -0.59 -16.20 10.77
CA TRP A 350 0.26 -15.85 11.91
C TRP A 350 1.69 -16.38 11.74
N GLU A 351 1.86 -17.58 11.21
CA GLU A 351 3.18 -18.15 10.93
C GLU A 351 3.91 -17.39 9.81
N GLY A 352 3.19 -16.83 8.83
CA GLY A 352 3.76 -15.93 7.82
C GLY A 352 4.37 -14.65 8.41
N VAL A 353 3.62 -13.95 9.27
CA VAL A 353 4.07 -12.71 9.96
C VAL A 353 5.19 -12.99 10.96
N LYS A 354 5.09 -14.06 11.76
CA LYS A 354 6.16 -14.48 12.68
C LYS A 354 7.44 -14.86 11.94
N SER A 355 7.29 -15.51 10.78
CA SER A 355 8.43 -15.86 9.94
C SER A 355 9.13 -14.63 9.36
N PHE A 356 8.39 -13.57 9.03
CA PHE A 356 8.87 -12.29 8.51
C PHE A 356 9.77 -11.55 9.51
N PHE A 357 9.40 -11.50 10.79
CA PHE A 357 10.06 -10.65 11.81
C PHE A 357 10.86 -11.37 12.89
N GLY A 358 10.94 -12.71 12.84
CA GLY A 358 11.84 -13.46 13.72
C GLY A 358 11.40 -13.57 15.18
N TRP A 359 10.11 -13.82 15.41
CA TRP A 359 9.59 -14.18 16.74
C TRP A 359 8.21 -14.85 16.72
#